data_AF-A0AAN7FGW1-F1
#
_entry.id   AF-A0AAN7FGW1-F1
#
_cell.length_a   1.000
_cell.length_b   1.000
_cell.length_c   1.000
_cell.angle_alpha   90.00
_cell.angle_beta   90.00
_cell.angle_gamma   90.00
#
_symmetry.space_group_name_H-M   'P 1'
#
loop_
_entity.id
_entity.type
_entity.pdbx_description
1 polymer ?
#
loop_
_entity_poly.entity_id
_entity_poly.type
_entity_poly.pdbx_seq_one_letter_code
_entity_poly.pdbx_strand_id
1 'polypeptide(L)'
;MAGIVAGAAESLISSPFELFKLREQVKSASRIPTSTSVTEKGTGSPLIARLLHGFSPDKRALNQSVSLLSTLATKHPNMMGALQEYPWMITGSGRPPSVCDVSRPLDVISLEGWSALWRGIRSGVVRDSIFSGIFFSSWQFLHRAMLDWKAVGMDPLPRSDEEIGPLSPLAVSLAAGFSGSVAAAASHCFDTAKTRTQCIVLPKYVSMERNLLGWRRPGNRFERVTGIHPSDRNLLFRGIWLRMARCGFASFVIVGSYFLTVDHLV
;
A
#
# COMPACT_ATOMS: atom_id res chain seq x y z
N MET A 1 23.52 4.64 -3.12
CA MET A 1 22.65 4.89 -4.31
C MET A 1 22.01 3.63 -4.86
N ALA A 2 22.74 2.50 -5.03
CA ALA A 2 22.18 1.26 -5.57
C ALA A 2 20.89 0.79 -4.84
N GLY A 3 20.88 0.82 -3.50
CA GLY A 3 19.70 0.44 -2.71
C GLY A 3 18.44 1.29 -3.00
N ILE A 4 18.61 2.59 -3.26
CA ILE A 4 17.51 3.50 -3.60
C ILE A 4 16.90 3.11 -4.95
N VAL A 5 17.75 2.89 -5.96
CA VAL A 5 17.32 2.52 -7.32
C VAL A 5 16.65 1.14 -7.31
N ALA A 6 17.22 0.18 -6.58
CA ALA A 6 16.64 -1.15 -6.42
C ALA A 6 15.25 -1.09 -5.77
N GLY A 7 15.08 -0.30 -4.70
CA GLY A 7 13.78 -0.11 -4.05
C GLY A 7 12.74 0.54 -4.98
N ALA A 8 13.12 1.53 -5.77
CA ALA A 8 12.22 2.12 -6.76
C ALA A 8 11.75 1.11 -7.82
N ALA A 9 12.67 0.28 -8.33
CA ALA A 9 12.37 -0.77 -9.30
C ALA A 9 11.47 -1.85 -8.69
N GLU A 10 11.77 -2.31 -7.47
CA GLU A 10 10.94 -3.26 -6.72
C GLU A 10 9.52 -2.75 -6.60
N SER A 11 9.32 -1.48 -6.24
CA SER A 11 7.99 -0.89 -6.08
C SER A 11 7.17 -0.91 -7.37
N LEU A 12 7.81 -0.66 -8.52
CA LEU A 12 7.14 -0.67 -9.82
C LEU A 12 6.69 -2.08 -10.23
N ILE A 13 7.53 -3.08 -9.96
CA ILE A 13 7.28 -4.48 -10.31
C ILE A 13 6.25 -5.11 -9.35
N SER A 14 6.33 -4.80 -8.05
CA SER A 14 5.53 -5.44 -7.01
C SER A 14 4.14 -4.80 -6.83
N SER A 15 3.93 -3.55 -7.23
CA SER A 15 2.69 -2.79 -6.96
C SER A 15 1.39 -3.52 -7.34
N PRO A 16 1.27 -4.17 -8.53
CA PRO A 16 0.07 -4.92 -8.87
C PRO A 16 -0.24 -6.05 -7.87
N PHE A 17 0.78 -6.78 -7.42
CA PHE A 17 0.62 -7.89 -6.48
C PHE A 17 0.34 -7.40 -5.06
N GLU A 18 1.01 -6.33 -4.63
CA GLU A 18 0.78 -5.72 -3.33
C GLU A 18 -0.64 -5.21 -3.16
N LEU A 19 -1.23 -4.63 -4.23
CA LEU A 19 -2.63 -4.19 -4.22
C LEU A 19 -3.55 -5.35 -3.83
N PHE A 20 -3.47 -6.48 -4.54
CA PHE A 20 -4.35 -7.62 -4.28
C PHE A 20 -4.09 -8.26 -2.92
N LYS A 21 -2.82 -8.45 -2.55
CA LYS A 21 -2.43 -8.94 -1.23
C LYS A 21 -3.07 -8.11 -0.13
N LEU A 22 -2.96 -6.78 -0.22
CA LEU A 22 -3.45 -5.88 0.80
C LEU A 22 -4.98 -5.90 0.90
N ARG A 23 -5.69 -5.93 -0.24
CA ARG A 23 -7.15 -6.00 -0.24
C ARG A 23 -7.67 -7.30 0.37
N GLU A 24 -7.02 -8.43 0.08
CA GLU A 24 -7.36 -9.71 0.73
C GLU A 24 -7.03 -9.69 2.23
N GLN A 25 -5.91 -9.09 2.64
CA GLN A 25 -5.60 -8.91 4.06
C GLN A 25 -6.67 -8.09 4.78
N VAL A 26 -7.10 -6.97 4.18
CA VAL A 26 -8.17 -6.13 4.74
C VAL A 26 -9.49 -6.89 4.82
N LYS A 27 -9.86 -7.61 3.75
CA LYS A 27 -11.07 -8.43 3.70
C LYS A 27 -11.08 -9.50 4.79
N SER A 28 -9.95 -10.18 5.01
CA SER A 28 -9.79 -11.19 6.06
C SER A 28 -9.90 -10.60 7.47
N ALA A 29 -9.35 -9.40 7.68
CA ALA A 29 -9.37 -8.72 8.97
C ALA A 29 -10.74 -8.09 9.27
N SER A 30 -11.48 -7.68 8.25
CA SER A 30 -12.69 -6.88 8.44
C SER A 30 -13.91 -7.65 8.92
N ARG A 31 -13.90 -9.00 8.97
CA ARG A 31 -15.05 -9.90 9.30
C ARG A 31 -16.39 -9.17 9.27
N ILE A 32 -16.77 -8.65 8.09
CA ILE A 32 -18.10 -8.10 7.93
C ILE A 32 -18.99 -9.32 7.88
N PRO A 33 -19.99 -9.48 8.77
CA PRO A 33 -20.96 -10.54 8.62
C PRO A 33 -21.56 -10.34 7.23
N THR A 34 -21.33 -11.29 6.34
CA THR A 34 -21.96 -11.34 5.03
C THR A 34 -23.45 -11.38 5.33
N SER A 35 -24.11 -10.22 5.34
CA SER A 35 -25.56 -10.17 5.29
C SER A 35 -25.88 -10.89 3.99
N THR A 36 -26.42 -12.10 4.11
CA THR A 36 -26.86 -12.94 3.01
C THR A 36 -27.66 -12.06 2.08
N SER A 37 -27.06 -11.69 0.94
CA SER A 37 -27.71 -10.84 -0.03
C SER A 37 -28.82 -11.66 -0.64
N VAL A 38 -30.03 -11.51 -0.12
CA VAL A 38 -31.25 -11.93 -0.79
C VAL A 38 -31.20 -11.33 -2.19
N THR A 39 -31.15 -12.20 -3.18
CA THR A 39 -31.20 -11.88 -4.60
C THR A 39 -32.54 -11.24 -4.93
N GLU A 40 -32.74 -9.97 -4.58
CA GLU A 40 -33.78 -9.16 -5.19
C GLU A 40 -33.21 -8.65 -6.51
N LYS A 41 -33.77 -9.18 -7.61
CA LYS A 41 -33.58 -8.64 -8.98
C LYS A 41 -34.11 -7.20 -9.01
N GLY A 42 -33.30 -6.25 -8.58
CA GLY A 42 -33.55 -4.82 -8.72
C GLY A 42 -33.06 -4.31 -10.08
N THR A 43 -33.87 -3.48 -10.70
CA THR A 43 -33.77 -2.85 -12.03
C THR A 43 -32.63 -1.83 -12.16
N GLY A 44 -31.44 -2.16 -11.66
CA GLY A 44 -30.24 -1.34 -11.87
C GLY A 44 -29.76 -1.46 -13.32
N SER A 45 -29.19 -0.38 -13.86
CA SER A 45 -28.56 -0.38 -15.20
C SER A 45 -27.59 -1.57 -15.34
N PRO A 46 -27.65 -2.36 -16.43
CA PRO A 46 -26.88 -3.59 -16.60
C PRO A 46 -25.36 -3.38 -16.53
N LEU A 47 -24.91 -2.14 -16.76
CA LEU A 47 -23.51 -1.75 -16.69
C LEU A 47 -23.00 -1.69 -15.24
N ILE A 48 -23.84 -1.29 -14.29
CA ILE A 48 -23.48 -1.15 -12.87
C ILE A 48 -23.54 -2.50 -12.15
N ALA A 49 -24.57 -3.30 -12.46
CA ALA A 49 -24.65 -4.68 -11.99
C ALA A 49 -23.45 -5.53 -12.47
N ARG A 50 -22.88 -5.21 -13.64
CA ARG A 50 -21.63 -5.83 -14.15
C ARG A 50 -20.36 -5.33 -13.47
N LEU A 51 -20.30 -4.07 -13.06
CA LEU A 51 -19.10 -3.45 -12.46
C LEU A 51 -18.92 -3.78 -10.98
N LEU A 52 -20.03 -4.03 -10.26
CA LEU A 52 -20.03 -4.40 -8.85
C LEU A 52 -20.87 -5.66 -8.64
N HIS A 53 -20.39 -6.77 -9.21
CA HIS A 53 -21.12 -8.04 -9.18
C HIS A 53 -21.39 -8.49 -7.74
N GLY A 54 -22.66 -8.50 -7.32
CA GLY A 54 -23.08 -8.93 -5.99
C GLY A 54 -23.14 -7.83 -4.93
N PHE A 55 -22.95 -6.56 -5.31
CA PHE A 55 -23.12 -5.42 -4.40
C PHE A 55 -24.56 -4.89 -4.47
N SER A 56 -25.21 -4.69 -3.32
CA SER A 56 -26.51 -4.03 -3.22
C SER A 56 -26.33 -2.56 -2.76
N PRO A 57 -26.88 -1.57 -3.50
CA PRO A 57 -26.79 -0.18 -3.09
C PRO A 57 -27.57 0.08 -1.79
N ASP A 58 -27.08 1.01 -0.98
CA ASP A 58 -27.80 1.48 0.21
C ASP A 58 -29.06 2.24 -0.21
N LYS A 59 -30.17 1.49 -0.29
CA LYS A 59 -31.49 2.02 -0.67
C LYS A 59 -31.93 3.15 0.26
N ARG A 60 -31.55 3.13 1.55
CA ARG A 60 -31.99 4.15 2.53
C ARG A 60 -31.30 5.48 2.28
N ALA A 61 -29.97 5.47 2.12
CA ALA A 61 -29.21 6.67 1.79
C ALA A 61 -29.62 7.24 0.43
N LEU A 62 -29.86 6.36 -0.54
CA LEU A 62 -30.30 6.74 -1.87
C LEU A 62 -31.69 7.40 -1.84
N ASN A 63 -32.66 6.81 -1.13
CA ASN A 63 -33.99 7.40 -0.95
C ASN A 63 -33.94 8.77 -0.27
N GLN A 64 -33.05 8.96 0.71
CA GLN A 64 -32.84 10.26 1.34
C GLN A 64 -32.29 11.29 0.35
N SER A 65 -31.28 10.92 -0.45
CA SER A 65 -30.71 11.83 -1.47
C SER A 65 -31.75 12.23 -2.53
N VAL A 66 -32.57 11.27 -2.98
CA VAL A 66 -33.67 11.52 -3.92
C VAL A 66 -34.74 12.41 -3.30
N SER A 67 -35.08 12.20 -2.04
CA SER A 67 -36.05 13.04 -1.30
C SER A 67 -35.56 14.48 -1.15
N LEU A 68 -34.27 14.68 -0.90
CA LEU A 68 -33.69 16.03 -0.86
C LEU A 68 -33.70 16.69 -2.24
N LEU A 69 -33.30 15.95 -3.28
CA LEU A 69 -33.24 16.49 -4.64
C LEU A 69 -34.64 16.71 -5.25
N SER A 70 -35.66 16.00 -4.81
CA SER A 70 -37.03 16.16 -5.34
C SER A 70 -37.64 17.49 -4.92
N THR A 71 -37.13 18.10 -3.85
CA THR A 71 -37.47 19.48 -3.47
C THR A 71 -36.96 20.52 -4.48
N LEU A 72 -35.90 20.20 -5.22
CA LEU A 72 -35.23 21.08 -6.18
C LEU A 72 -35.64 20.80 -7.64
N ALA A 73 -35.96 19.54 -7.96
CA ALA A 73 -36.12 19.06 -9.33
C ALA A 73 -37.57 18.69 -9.65
N THR A 74 -38.37 19.64 -10.14
CA THR A 74 -39.74 19.38 -10.60
C THR A 74 -39.83 18.70 -11.98
N LYS A 75 -38.69 18.50 -12.68
CA LYS A 75 -38.64 18.08 -14.09
C LYS A 75 -38.16 16.64 -14.37
N HIS A 76 -37.68 15.89 -13.38
CA HIS A 76 -37.10 14.55 -13.60
C HIS A 76 -37.93 13.43 -12.94
N PRO A 77 -38.89 12.81 -13.66
CA PRO A 77 -39.80 11.81 -13.09
C PRO A 77 -39.11 10.50 -12.65
N ASN A 78 -37.92 10.18 -13.19
CA ASN A 78 -37.12 9.02 -12.78
C ASN A 78 -35.73 9.43 -12.27
N MET A 79 -35.70 10.31 -11.27
CA MET A 79 -34.45 10.79 -10.68
C MET A 79 -33.65 9.68 -9.98
N MET A 80 -34.34 8.69 -9.41
CA MET A 80 -33.72 7.52 -8.80
C MET A 80 -32.88 6.73 -9.81
N GLY A 81 -33.45 6.39 -10.97
CA GLY A 81 -32.73 5.69 -12.03
C GLY A 81 -31.57 6.51 -12.57
N ALA A 82 -31.79 7.81 -12.83
CA ALA A 82 -30.74 8.70 -13.31
C ALA A 82 -29.57 8.82 -12.31
N LEU A 83 -29.85 8.92 -11.01
CA LEU A 83 -28.79 8.95 -9.99
C LEU A 83 -28.03 7.63 -9.94
N GLN A 84 -28.73 6.50 -10.01
CA GLN A 84 -28.07 5.20 -10.04
C GLN A 84 -27.11 5.08 -11.24
N GLU A 85 -27.41 5.68 -12.40
CA GLU A 85 -26.51 5.68 -13.56
C GLU A 85 -25.18 6.41 -13.32
N TYR A 86 -25.11 7.31 -12.33
CA TYR A 86 -23.88 8.03 -12.03
C TYR A 86 -22.91 7.21 -11.16
N PRO A 87 -21.62 7.13 -11.53
CA PRO A 87 -20.61 6.36 -10.80
C PRO A 87 -20.41 6.75 -9.33
N TRP A 88 -20.70 8.00 -8.95
CA TRP A 88 -20.59 8.46 -7.55
C TRP A 88 -21.75 7.95 -6.68
N MET A 89 -22.90 7.64 -7.27
CA MET A 89 -24.10 7.11 -6.59
C MET A 89 -24.25 5.60 -6.71
N ILE A 90 -23.24 4.91 -7.23
CA ILE A 90 -23.26 3.47 -7.42
C ILE A 90 -23.50 2.69 -6.11
N THR A 91 -23.10 3.28 -4.98
CA THR A 91 -23.32 2.72 -3.63
C THR A 91 -24.62 3.17 -2.97
N GLY A 92 -25.38 4.06 -3.61
CA GLY A 92 -26.56 4.73 -3.06
C GLY A 92 -26.25 5.85 -2.06
N SER A 93 -25.06 5.86 -1.46
CA SER A 93 -24.68 6.80 -0.39
C SER A 93 -23.71 7.91 -0.82
N GLY A 94 -23.25 7.90 -2.08
CA GLY A 94 -22.18 8.80 -2.54
C GLY A 94 -20.77 8.36 -2.10
N ARG A 95 -20.66 7.30 -1.29
CA ARG A 95 -19.37 6.80 -0.76
C ARG A 95 -18.71 5.84 -1.75
N PRO A 96 -17.37 5.79 -1.80
CA PRO A 96 -16.68 4.77 -2.58
C PRO A 96 -17.07 3.36 -2.10
N PRO A 97 -17.15 2.38 -3.00
CA PRO A 97 -17.43 0.99 -2.64
C PRO A 97 -16.35 0.43 -1.71
N SER A 98 -16.74 -0.55 -0.88
CA SER A 98 -15.82 -1.17 0.05
C SER A 98 -14.75 -1.97 -0.70
N VAL A 99 -13.53 -1.97 -0.16
CA VAL A 99 -12.41 -2.79 -0.65
C VAL A 99 -12.77 -4.27 -0.67
N CYS A 100 -13.56 -4.70 0.32
CA CYS A 100 -13.94 -6.10 0.49
C CYS A 100 -14.79 -6.59 -0.69
N ASP A 101 -15.62 -5.69 -1.22
CA ASP A 101 -16.55 -5.96 -2.32
C ASP A 101 -15.82 -6.01 -3.67
N VAL A 102 -14.65 -5.35 -3.78
CA VAL A 102 -13.86 -5.24 -5.02
C VAL A 102 -12.48 -5.86 -4.82
N SER A 103 -12.48 -7.16 -4.50
CA SER A 103 -11.28 -7.95 -4.22
C SER A 103 -10.76 -8.72 -5.43
N ARG A 104 -11.63 -9.12 -6.38
CA ARG A 104 -11.21 -9.91 -7.54
C ARG A 104 -10.48 -9.03 -8.57
N PRO A 105 -9.38 -9.51 -9.19
CA PRO A 105 -8.64 -8.75 -10.20
C PRO A 105 -9.48 -8.22 -11.35
N LEU A 106 -10.42 -9.02 -11.86
CA LEU A 106 -11.31 -8.61 -12.95
C LEU A 106 -12.27 -7.49 -12.53
N ASP A 107 -12.75 -7.51 -11.28
CA ASP A 107 -13.64 -6.49 -10.74
C ASP A 107 -12.88 -5.17 -10.54
N VAL A 108 -11.63 -5.24 -10.08
CA VAL A 108 -10.75 -4.06 -9.98
C VAL A 108 -10.48 -3.43 -11.34
N ILE A 109 -10.12 -4.25 -12.35
CA ILE A 109 -9.81 -3.74 -13.69
C ILE A 109 -11.07 -3.17 -14.37
N SER A 110 -12.23 -3.82 -14.21
CA SER A 110 -13.48 -3.35 -14.82
C SER A 110 -13.96 -2.03 -14.23
N LEU A 111 -13.89 -1.90 -12.90
CA LEU A 111 -14.37 -0.75 -12.13
C LEU A 111 -13.37 0.41 -12.09
N GLU A 112 -12.13 0.16 -11.72
CA GLU A 112 -11.10 1.19 -11.49
C GLU A 112 -10.15 1.39 -12.68
N GLY A 113 -10.10 0.43 -13.61
CA GLY A 113 -9.22 0.45 -14.78
C GLY A 113 -7.82 -0.10 -14.51
N TRP A 114 -7.04 -0.30 -15.58
CA TRP A 114 -5.67 -0.84 -15.52
C TRP A 114 -4.70 -0.02 -14.66
N SER A 115 -4.86 1.30 -14.63
CA SER A 115 -4.01 2.17 -13.81
C SER A 115 -4.18 1.93 -12.30
N ALA A 116 -5.27 1.26 -11.88
CA ALA A 116 -5.49 0.91 -10.48
C ALA A 116 -4.45 -0.07 -9.96
N LEU A 117 -3.82 -0.89 -10.82
CA LEU A 117 -2.75 -1.81 -10.42
C LEU A 117 -1.52 -1.10 -9.86
N TRP A 118 -1.29 0.16 -10.23
CA TRP A 118 -0.24 1.04 -9.70
C TRP A 118 -0.79 2.09 -8.73
N ARG A 119 -1.95 1.83 -8.12
CA ARG A 119 -2.52 2.69 -7.07
C ARG A 119 -1.54 2.80 -5.90
N GLY A 120 -1.20 4.03 -5.55
CA GLY A 120 -0.23 4.30 -4.47
C GLY A 120 1.24 4.20 -4.91
N ILE A 121 1.55 4.11 -6.21
CA ILE A 121 2.95 3.97 -6.67
C ILE A 121 3.87 5.10 -6.19
N ARG A 122 3.36 6.33 -6.04
CA ARG A 122 4.17 7.47 -5.56
C ARG A 122 4.70 7.24 -4.15
N SER A 123 3.83 6.87 -3.22
CA SER A 123 4.22 6.58 -1.85
C SER A 123 5.00 5.27 -1.78
N GLY A 124 4.68 4.29 -2.63
CA GLY A 124 5.44 3.05 -2.77
C GLY A 124 6.89 3.27 -3.17
N VAL A 125 7.14 4.00 -4.27
CA VAL A 125 8.48 4.28 -4.76
C VAL A 125 9.31 5.00 -3.70
N VAL A 126 8.74 6.00 -3.04
CA VAL A 126 9.43 6.74 -1.97
C VAL A 126 9.69 5.82 -0.76
N ARG A 127 8.71 5.01 -0.35
CA ARG A 127 8.84 4.04 0.74
C ARG A 127 10.00 3.08 0.48
N ASP A 128 9.98 2.40 -0.66
CA ASP A 128 10.91 1.31 -0.97
C ASP A 128 12.31 1.86 -1.24
N SER A 129 12.41 3.03 -1.88
CA SER A 129 13.68 3.76 -2.05
C SER A 129 14.33 4.11 -0.71
N ILE A 130 13.57 4.70 0.23
CA ILE A 130 14.08 5.09 1.54
C ILE A 130 14.42 3.87 2.38
N PHE A 131 13.54 2.86 2.39
CA PHE A 131 13.75 1.62 3.13
C PHE A 131 15.05 0.95 2.68
N SER A 132 15.18 0.63 1.40
CA SER A 132 16.36 -0.05 0.86
C SER A 132 17.61 0.82 0.96
N GLY A 133 17.51 2.12 0.71
CA GLY A 133 18.62 3.06 0.86
C GLY A 133 19.21 3.09 2.27
N ILE A 134 18.35 3.21 3.29
CA ILE A 134 18.77 3.25 4.70
C ILE A 134 19.23 1.86 5.15
N PHE A 135 18.50 0.80 4.79
CA PHE A 135 18.87 -0.57 5.13
C PHE A 135 20.30 -0.88 4.70
N PHE A 136 20.61 -0.73 3.41
CA PHE A 136 21.94 -1.04 2.89
C PHE A 136 23.01 -0.09 3.43
N SER A 137 22.70 1.19 3.67
CA SER A 137 23.69 2.14 4.19
C SER A 137 24.04 1.85 5.65
N SER A 138 23.03 1.64 6.51
CA SER A 138 23.22 1.25 7.91
C SER A 138 23.89 -0.11 8.03
N TRP A 139 23.48 -1.07 7.20
CA TRP A 139 24.05 -2.40 7.14
C TRP A 139 25.54 -2.36 6.78
N GLN A 140 25.89 -1.68 5.69
CA GLN A 140 27.26 -1.57 5.22
C GLN A 140 28.15 -0.85 6.25
N PHE A 141 27.62 0.20 6.88
CA PHE A 141 28.34 0.92 7.92
C PHE A 141 28.65 0.02 9.12
N LEU A 142 27.65 -0.70 9.64
CA LEU A 142 27.84 -1.63 10.75
C LEU A 142 28.77 -2.78 10.38
N HIS A 143 28.64 -3.30 9.15
CA HIS A 143 29.51 -4.37 8.66
C HIS A 143 30.98 -3.93 8.63
N ARG A 144 31.28 -2.72 8.13
CA ARG A 144 32.64 -2.17 8.15
C ARG A 144 33.14 -1.94 9.57
N ALA A 145 32.33 -1.36 10.43
CA ALA A 145 32.70 -1.14 11.83
C ALA A 145 33.04 -2.47 12.56
N MET A 146 32.31 -3.56 12.26
CA MET A 146 32.62 -4.88 12.79
C MET A 146 33.91 -5.47 12.23
N LEU A 147 34.22 -5.24 10.93
CA LEU A 147 35.49 -5.65 10.33
C LEU A 147 36.66 -4.88 10.96
N ASP A 148 36.56 -3.55 11.05
CA ASP A 148 37.57 -2.69 11.67
C ASP A 148 37.83 -3.13 13.11
N TRP A 149 36.77 -3.42 13.87
CA TRP A 149 36.89 -3.91 15.24
C TRP A 149 37.62 -5.26 15.32
N LYS A 150 37.34 -6.17 14.38
CA LYS A 150 38.02 -7.47 14.31
C LYS A 150 39.50 -7.32 13.93
N ALA A 151 39.84 -6.39 13.05
CA ALA A 151 41.19 -6.13 12.59
C ALA A 151 42.14 -5.64 13.69
N VAL A 152 41.64 -4.89 14.69
CA VAL A 152 42.44 -4.38 15.82
C VAL A 152 43.12 -5.50 16.61
N GLY A 153 42.57 -6.70 16.62
CA GLY A 153 43.12 -7.85 17.35
C GLY A 153 44.00 -8.79 16.51
N MET A 154 44.34 -8.43 15.27
CA MET A 154 45.10 -9.31 14.36
C MET A 154 46.58 -8.92 14.26
N ASP A 155 47.47 -9.91 14.39
CA ASP A 155 48.91 -9.79 14.15
C ASP A 155 49.37 -10.83 13.09
N PRO A 156 49.93 -10.41 11.93
CA PRO A 156 50.17 -9.03 11.52
C PRO A 156 48.88 -8.28 11.13
N LEU A 157 48.93 -6.95 11.13
CA LEU A 157 47.81 -6.10 10.75
C LEU A 157 47.36 -6.41 9.31
N PRO A 158 46.05 -6.65 9.07
CA PRO A 158 45.53 -6.95 7.74
C PRO A 158 45.70 -5.75 6.80
N ARG A 159 46.07 -6.02 5.56
CA ARG A 159 46.25 -5.01 4.50
C ARG A 159 44.96 -4.72 3.73
N SER A 160 43.96 -5.60 3.81
CA SER A 160 42.66 -5.43 3.18
C SER A 160 41.53 -6.14 3.94
N ASP A 161 40.28 -5.75 3.66
CA ASP A 161 39.09 -6.31 4.31
C ASP A 161 38.92 -7.81 4.03
N GLU A 162 39.46 -8.31 2.91
CA GLU A 162 39.42 -9.74 2.54
C GLU A 162 40.33 -10.61 3.41
N GLU A 163 41.37 -10.03 4.04
CA GLU A 163 42.26 -10.73 4.97
C GLU A 163 41.62 -10.86 6.36
N ILE A 164 40.65 -10.00 6.68
CA ILE A 164 39.83 -10.07 7.88
C ILE A 164 38.80 -11.18 7.64
N GLY A 165 39.15 -12.41 8.04
CA GLY A 165 38.30 -13.59 7.83
C GLY A 165 36.82 -13.40 8.26
N PRO A 166 35.92 -14.36 8.00
CA PRO A 166 34.47 -14.14 8.07
C PRO A 166 34.01 -13.58 9.42
N LEU A 167 33.08 -12.62 9.37
CA LEU A 167 32.41 -12.11 10.56
C LEU A 167 31.47 -13.18 11.12
N SER A 168 31.23 -13.15 12.44
CA SER A 168 30.28 -14.07 13.07
C SER A 168 28.88 -13.92 12.46
N PRO A 169 28.21 -15.01 12.02
CA PRO A 169 26.86 -14.97 11.46
C PRO A 169 25.86 -14.29 12.39
N LEU A 170 26.01 -14.43 13.71
CA LEU A 170 25.14 -13.77 14.69
C LEU A 170 25.33 -12.25 14.72
N ALA A 171 26.57 -11.77 14.69
CA ALA A 171 26.87 -10.34 14.71
C ALA A 171 26.34 -9.65 13.44
N VAL A 172 26.57 -10.31 12.30
CA VAL A 172 26.01 -9.95 11.00
C VAL A 172 24.48 -9.96 11.09
N SER A 173 23.83 -11.01 11.56
CA SER A 173 22.36 -11.02 11.73
C SER A 173 21.81 -9.88 12.59
N LEU A 174 22.46 -9.56 13.72
CA LEU A 174 22.05 -8.48 14.62
C LEU A 174 22.12 -7.11 13.95
N ALA A 175 23.20 -6.83 13.23
CA ALA A 175 23.34 -5.59 12.47
C ALA A 175 22.26 -5.48 11.37
N ALA A 176 21.79 -6.60 10.81
CA ALA A 176 20.77 -6.62 9.76
C ALA A 176 19.42 -6.31 10.37
N GLY A 177 19.12 -6.91 11.51
CA GLY A 177 17.89 -6.63 12.25
C GLY A 177 17.81 -5.18 12.73
N PHE A 178 18.92 -4.61 13.22
CA PHE A 178 18.97 -3.19 13.56
C PHE A 178 18.74 -2.31 12.33
N SER A 179 19.45 -2.58 11.23
CA SER A 179 19.31 -1.82 9.97
C SER A 179 17.89 -1.89 9.41
N GLY A 180 17.25 -3.07 9.45
CA GLY A 180 15.86 -3.27 9.04
C GLY A 180 14.87 -2.49 9.90
N SER A 181 15.13 -2.38 11.21
CA SER A 181 14.30 -1.60 12.13
C SER A 181 14.40 -0.10 11.85
N VAL A 182 15.62 0.42 11.64
CA VAL A 182 15.87 1.84 11.32
C VAL A 182 15.26 2.20 9.96
N ALA A 183 15.45 1.36 8.94
CA ALA A 183 14.86 1.53 7.63
C ALA A 183 13.31 1.53 7.67
N ALA A 184 12.72 0.65 8.48
CA ALA A 184 11.28 0.59 8.68
C ALA A 184 10.73 1.85 9.36
N ALA A 185 11.44 2.38 10.36
CA ALA A 185 11.05 3.62 11.04
C ALA A 185 11.06 4.81 10.06
N ALA A 186 12.15 4.96 9.31
CA ALA A 186 12.33 6.09 8.40
C ALA A 186 11.35 6.10 7.20
N SER A 187 10.96 4.92 6.72
CA SER A 187 10.00 4.77 5.63
C SER A 187 8.55 4.58 6.11
N HIS A 188 8.26 4.80 7.41
CA HIS A 188 6.97 4.44 7.99
C HIS A 188 5.77 5.16 7.38
N CYS A 189 5.83 6.48 7.37
CA CYS A 189 4.74 7.32 6.90
C CYS A 189 4.31 7.01 5.45
N PHE A 190 5.26 6.64 4.58
CA PHE A 190 4.97 6.31 3.19
C PHE A 190 4.27 4.96 3.01
N ASP A 191 4.55 3.99 3.89
CA ASP A 191 3.83 2.72 3.89
C ASP A 191 2.39 2.89 4.35
N THR A 192 2.16 3.66 5.42
CA THR A 192 0.79 4.01 5.81
C THR A 192 0.05 4.73 4.69
N ALA A 193 0.70 5.66 3.98
CA ALA A 193 0.09 6.33 2.83
C ALA A 193 -0.19 5.37 1.66
N LYS A 194 0.74 4.45 1.34
CA LYS A 194 0.56 3.44 0.28
C LYS A 194 -0.61 2.51 0.59
N THR A 195 -0.59 1.91 1.77
CA THR A 195 -1.61 0.96 2.24
C THR A 195 -3.01 1.60 2.24
N ARG A 196 -3.13 2.83 2.75
CA ARG A 196 -4.42 3.56 2.70
C ARG A 196 -4.87 3.88 1.29
N THR A 197 -3.95 4.28 0.41
CA THR A 197 -4.29 4.57 -0.99
C THR A 197 -4.74 3.30 -1.73
N GLN A 198 -4.15 2.14 -1.44
CA GLN A 198 -4.54 0.84 -1.99
C GLN A 198 -5.92 0.36 -1.47
N CYS A 199 -6.31 0.79 -0.27
CA CYS A 199 -7.64 0.61 0.32
C CYS A 199 -8.72 1.57 -0.23
N ILE A 200 -8.41 2.49 -1.14
CA ILE A 200 -9.43 3.37 -1.73
C ILE A 200 -9.81 2.79 -3.08
N VAL A 201 -11.09 2.40 -3.21
CA VAL A 201 -11.68 2.01 -4.49
C VAL A 201 -12.18 3.27 -5.18
N LEU A 202 -11.58 3.62 -6.33
CA LEU A 202 -12.00 4.78 -7.11
C LEU A 202 -12.41 4.36 -8.53
N PRO A 203 -13.70 4.45 -8.88
CA PRO A 203 -14.17 4.14 -10.23
C PRO A 203 -13.44 4.96 -11.29
N LYS A 204 -13.14 4.33 -12.43
CA LYS A 204 -12.38 4.93 -13.54
C LYS A 204 -12.98 6.25 -14.04
N TYR A 205 -14.31 6.33 -14.09
CA TYR A 205 -15.04 7.51 -14.55
C TYR A 205 -14.84 8.72 -13.63
N VAL A 206 -14.78 8.51 -12.31
CA VAL A 206 -14.49 9.58 -11.34
C VAL A 206 -13.05 10.07 -11.49
N SER A 207 -12.11 9.15 -11.75
CA SER A 207 -10.73 9.54 -12.05
C SER A 207 -10.63 10.34 -13.35
N MET A 208 -11.39 9.96 -14.38
CA MET A 208 -11.43 10.63 -15.67
C MET A 208 -12.04 12.03 -15.55
N GLU A 209 -13.15 12.16 -14.84
CA GLU A 209 -13.81 13.44 -14.57
C GLU A 209 -12.88 14.41 -13.82
N ARG A 210 -12.19 13.96 -12.76
CA ARG A 210 -11.22 14.78 -12.03
C ARG A 210 -10.09 15.29 -12.93
N ASN A 211 -9.64 14.46 -13.87
CA ASN A 211 -8.61 14.84 -14.83
C ASN A 211 -9.16 15.86 -15.84
N LEU A 212 -10.37 15.65 -16.36
CA LEU A 212 -11.06 16.55 -17.29
C LEU A 212 -11.30 17.93 -16.66
N LEU A 213 -11.75 17.97 -15.41
CA LEU A 213 -12.00 19.20 -14.66
C LEU A 213 -10.73 19.86 -14.11
N GLY A 214 -9.56 19.28 -14.36
CA GLY A 214 -8.29 19.81 -13.85
C GLY A 214 -8.23 19.91 -12.32
N TRP A 215 -8.96 19.05 -11.61
CA TRP A 215 -9.10 19.16 -10.16
C TRP A 215 -7.74 18.97 -9.49
N ARG A 216 -7.22 20.04 -8.88
CA ARG A 216 -5.95 19.98 -8.16
C ARG A 216 -6.07 19.06 -6.96
N ARG A 217 -5.10 18.16 -6.79
CA ARG A 217 -5.01 17.29 -5.61
C ARG A 217 -4.81 18.15 -4.36
N PRO A 218 -5.55 17.89 -3.28
CA PRO A 218 -5.37 18.60 -2.01
C PRO A 218 -3.99 18.29 -1.41
N GLY A 219 -3.52 19.19 -0.55
CA GLY A 219 -2.27 19.03 0.21
C GLY A 219 -1.11 19.92 -0.25
N ASN A 220 -0.03 19.87 0.51
CA ASN A 220 1.19 20.62 0.27
C ASN A 220 2.01 19.99 -0.88
N ARG A 221 3.04 20.70 -1.37
CA ARG A 221 3.89 20.20 -2.48
C ARG A 221 4.49 18.83 -2.17
N PHE A 222 5.00 18.67 -0.96
CA PHE A 222 5.58 17.41 -0.48
C PHE A 222 4.56 16.26 -0.54
N GLU A 223 3.38 16.46 0.05
CA GLU A 223 2.30 15.46 0.07
C GLU A 223 1.87 15.04 -1.34
N ARG A 224 1.77 15.99 -2.28
CA ARG A 224 1.42 15.69 -3.68
C ARG A 224 2.50 14.89 -4.41
N VAL A 225 3.77 15.17 -4.13
CA VAL A 225 4.92 14.47 -4.71
C VAL A 225 5.00 13.05 -4.16
N THR A 226 4.92 12.90 -2.85
CA THR A 226 5.04 11.61 -2.16
C THR A 226 3.76 10.78 -2.19
N GLY A 227 2.62 11.37 -2.58
CA GLY A 227 1.34 10.68 -2.64
C GLY A 227 0.64 10.53 -1.28
N ILE A 228 1.04 11.31 -0.27
CA ILE A 228 0.38 11.34 1.03
C ILE A 228 -0.92 12.15 0.92
N HIS A 229 -2.05 11.59 1.37
CA HIS A 229 -3.30 12.34 1.43
C HIS A 229 -3.38 13.17 2.72
N PRO A 230 -3.86 14.43 2.69
CA PRO A 230 -3.91 15.27 3.90
C PRO A 230 -4.73 14.69 5.05
N SER A 231 -5.73 13.85 4.77
CA SER A 231 -6.50 13.14 5.82
C SER A 231 -5.67 12.16 6.65
N ASP A 232 -4.51 11.75 6.13
CA ASP A 232 -3.74 10.65 6.70
C ASP A 232 -2.70 11.15 7.72
N ARG A 233 -2.53 12.48 7.86
CA ARG A 233 -1.53 13.12 8.74
C ARG A 233 -1.52 12.56 10.16
N ASN A 234 -2.70 12.42 10.77
CA ASN A 234 -2.84 11.95 12.15
C ASN A 234 -2.61 10.44 12.30
N LEU A 235 -2.48 9.72 11.18
CA LEU A 235 -2.39 8.25 11.15
C LEU A 235 -1.04 7.76 10.64
N LEU A 236 -0.18 8.63 10.09
CA LEU A 236 1.07 8.26 9.41
C LEU A 236 2.03 7.40 10.25
N PHE A 237 2.01 7.56 11.57
CA PHE A 237 2.92 6.83 12.48
C PHE A 237 2.24 5.71 13.25
N ARG A 238 0.97 5.41 12.96
CA ARG A 238 0.23 4.35 13.64
C ARG A 238 0.87 3.00 13.35
N GLY A 239 1.15 2.22 14.40
CA GLY A 239 1.74 0.88 14.26
C GLY A 239 3.23 0.86 13.91
N ILE A 240 3.97 1.96 14.09
CA ILE A 240 5.40 2.02 13.76
C ILE A 240 6.22 0.93 14.46
N TRP A 241 5.95 0.71 15.74
CA TRP A 241 6.70 -0.24 16.56
C TRP A 241 6.55 -1.69 16.06
N LEU A 242 5.33 -2.08 15.65
CA LEU A 242 5.07 -3.40 15.05
C LEU A 242 5.84 -3.57 13.75
N ARG A 243 5.87 -2.52 12.92
CA ARG A 243 6.60 -2.56 11.65
C ARG A 243 8.10 -2.64 11.88
N MET A 244 8.65 -1.85 12.80
CA MET A 244 10.07 -1.92 13.16
C MET A 244 10.44 -3.32 13.66
N ALA A 245 9.69 -3.87 14.61
CA ALA A 245 9.91 -5.21 15.14
C ALA A 245 9.84 -6.28 14.03
N ARG A 246 8.81 -6.24 13.19
CA ARG A 246 8.64 -7.18 12.08
C ARG A 246 9.79 -7.10 11.07
N CYS A 247 10.16 -5.89 10.63
CA CYS A 247 11.24 -5.70 9.65
C CYS A 247 12.60 -6.05 10.23
N GLY A 248 12.86 -5.70 11.49
CA GLY A 248 14.09 -6.06 12.17
C GLY A 248 14.23 -7.56 12.34
N PHE A 249 13.19 -8.23 12.86
CA PHE A 249 13.20 -9.69 13.00
C PHE A 249 13.34 -10.39 11.64
N ALA A 250 12.60 -9.97 10.61
CA ALA A 250 12.71 -10.56 9.29
C ALA A 250 14.13 -10.40 8.69
N SER A 251 14.74 -9.22 8.85
CA SER A 251 16.10 -8.97 8.34
C SER A 251 17.15 -9.78 9.09
N PHE A 252 17.01 -9.90 10.41
CA PHE A 252 17.85 -10.76 11.25
C PHE A 252 17.80 -12.21 10.76
N VAL A 253 16.58 -12.75 10.56
CA VAL A 253 16.39 -14.14 10.14
C VAL A 253 16.92 -14.39 8.74
N ILE A 254 16.64 -13.51 7.77
CA ILE A 254 17.08 -13.69 6.37
C ILE A 254 18.60 -13.67 6.26
N VAL A 255 19.24 -12.68 6.90
CA VAL A 255 20.70 -12.57 6.84
C VAL A 255 21.34 -13.71 7.64
N GLY A 256 20.83 -14.01 8.83
CA GLY A 256 21.36 -15.09 9.65
C GLY A 256 21.23 -16.45 9.01
N SER A 257 20.07 -16.76 8.42
CA SER A 257 19.90 -18.03 7.71
C SER A 257 20.83 -18.12 6.51
N TYR A 258 21.02 -17.03 5.76
CA TYR A 258 21.95 -16.99 4.63
C TYR A 258 23.38 -17.30 5.06
N PHE A 259 23.92 -16.57 6.04
CA PHE A 259 25.30 -16.78 6.49
C PHE A 259 25.51 -18.12 7.18
N LEU A 260 24.56 -18.58 8.00
CA LEU A 260 24.63 -19.92 8.59
C LEU A 260 24.60 -21.03 7.53
N THR A 261 23.80 -20.84 6.47
CA THR A 261 23.73 -21.81 5.38
C THR A 261 25.03 -21.85 4.59
N VAL A 262 25.64 -20.69 4.33
CA VAL A 262 26.95 -20.59 3.67
C VAL A 262 28.03 -21.28 4.51
N ASP A 263 28.09 -21.00 5.82
CA ASP A 263 29.10 -21.59 6.72
C ASP A 263 28.96 -23.11 6.89
N HIS A 264 27.77 -23.69 6.69
CA HIS A 264 27.51 -25.12 6.86
C HIS A 264 27.51 -25.93 5.56
N LEU A 265 27.31 -25.30 4.40
CA LEU A 265 27.21 -26.00 3.11
C LEU A 265 28.41 -25.80 2.19
N VAL A 266 29.28 -24.82 2.45
CA VAL A 266 30.49 -24.51 1.68
C VAL A 266 31.72 -24.79 2.53
#